data_AF-X0ZB16-F1
#
_entry.id   AF-X0ZB16-F1
#
_cell.length_a   1.000
_cell.length_b   1.000
_cell.length_c   1.000
_cell.angle_alpha   90.00
_cell.angle_beta   90.00
_cell.angle_gamma   90.00
#
_symmetry.space_group_name_H-M   'P 1'
#
loop_
_entity.id
_entity.type
_entity.pdbx_description
1 polymer ?
#
loop_
_entity_poly.entity_id
_entity_poly.type
_entity_poly.pdbx_seq_one_letter_code
_entity_poly.pdbx_strand_id
1 'polypeptide(L)'
;TLVATGTLGSIRLWKNKYALSKGLVRNKDEKIAEEKARVDHRTAISKEELAEELRKDAYAAFAAYKGDMDNGAVLLGQSIGLINQLESVSDIIETVIKDAEKALIFENLCSWAFVMLTLHW
;
A
#
# COMPACT_ATOMS: atom_id res chain seq x y z
N THR A 1 -6.26 -6.72 -1.33
CA THR A 1 -5.14 -6.29 -0.45
C THR A 1 -5.68 -6.02 0.95
N LEU A 2 -4.82 -5.93 1.96
CA LEU A 2 -5.19 -5.59 3.35
C LEU A 2 -4.28 -4.49 3.89
N VAL A 3 -4.72 -3.79 4.93
CA VAL A 3 -3.89 -2.83 5.69
C VAL A 3 -3.45 -3.48 6.99
N ALA A 4 -2.16 -3.38 7.31
CA ALA A 4 -1.55 -3.88 8.54
C ALA A 4 -0.64 -2.82 9.16
N THR A 5 -0.15 -3.07 10.36
CA THR A 5 0.92 -2.29 10.98
C THR A 5 2.28 -2.79 10.49
N GLY A 6 3.03 -1.93 9.80
CA GLY A 6 4.43 -2.14 9.44
C GLY A 6 5.38 -1.43 10.40
N THR A 7 6.68 -1.52 10.10
CA THR A 7 7.75 -0.95 10.94
C THR A 7 7.70 0.59 11.03
N LEU A 8 7.34 1.26 9.93
CA LEU A 8 7.34 2.73 9.81
C LEU A 8 5.93 3.36 9.83
N GLY A 9 4.88 2.56 10.01
CA GLY A 9 3.51 3.02 9.95
C GLY A 9 2.56 1.97 9.37
N SER A 10 1.36 2.39 8.99
CA SER A 10 0.43 1.52 8.29
C SER A 10 0.97 1.16 6.90
N ILE A 11 0.77 -0.10 6.51
CA ILE A 11 1.27 -0.65 5.26
C ILE A 11 0.15 -1.42 4.56
N ARG A 12 0.05 -1.31 3.24
CA ARG A 12 -0.91 -2.07 2.44
C ARG A 12 -0.21 -3.21 1.71
N LEU A 13 -0.71 -4.42 1.92
CA LEU A 13 -0.09 -5.67 1.47
C LEU A 13 -1.05 -6.52 0.63
N TRP A 14 -0.47 -7.35 -0.25
CA TRP A 14 -1.16 -8.51 -0.80
C TRP A 14 -1.64 -9.45 0.33
N LYS A 15 -2.78 -10.10 0.15
CA LYS A 15 -3.32 -11.01 1.16
C LYS A 15 -2.62 -12.37 1.05
N ASN A 16 -1.46 -12.51 1.68
CA ASN A 16 -0.68 -13.75 1.79
C ASN A 16 -0.39 -14.13 3.25
N LYS A 17 0.38 -15.21 3.49
CA LYS A 17 0.71 -15.69 4.84
C LYS A 17 1.44 -14.62 5.64
N TYR A 18 2.41 -13.92 5.03
CA TYR A 18 3.10 -12.80 5.66
C TYR A 18 2.14 -11.72 6.15
N ALA A 19 1.28 -11.20 5.27
CA ALA A 19 0.37 -10.13 5.61
C ALA A 19 -0.66 -10.54 6.67
N LEU A 20 -1.12 -11.80 6.64
CA LEU A 20 -2.07 -12.34 7.63
C LEU A 20 -1.44 -12.55 9.02
N SER A 21 -0.12 -12.74 9.09
CA SER A 21 0.61 -12.79 10.37
C SER A 21 0.76 -11.42 11.05
N LYS A 22 0.52 -10.33 10.32
CA LYS A 22 0.64 -8.97 10.84
C LYS A 22 -0.72 -8.50 11.38
N GLY A 23 -0.70 -7.88 12.55
CA GLY A 23 -1.86 -7.21 13.12
C GLY A 23 -2.07 -5.81 12.53
N LEU A 24 -3.15 -5.16 12.97
CA LEU A 24 -3.42 -3.75 12.70
C LEU A 24 -3.68 -3.04 14.04
N VAL A 25 -2.85 -2.05 14.34
CA VAL A 25 -3.01 -1.16 15.48
C VAL A 25 -3.98 -0.04 15.11
N ARG A 26 -5.01 0.19 15.92
CA ARG A 26 -6.17 1.00 15.54
C ARG A 26 -6.17 2.40 16.14
N ASN A 27 -5.39 2.62 17.20
CA ASN A 27 -5.33 3.90 17.89
C ASN A 27 -3.92 4.23 18.43
N LYS A 28 -3.77 5.46 18.92
CA LYS A 28 -2.50 6.01 19.41
C LYS A 28 -1.97 5.27 20.64
N ASP A 29 -2.85 4.94 21.58
CA ASP A 29 -2.44 4.32 22.85
C ASP A 29 -1.95 2.89 22.65
N GLU A 30 -2.63 2.11 21.81
CA GLU A 30 -2.16 0.80 21.34
C GLU A 30 -0.80 0.91 20.66
N LYS A 31 -0.58 1.96 19.85
CA LYS A 31 0.71 2.15 19.17
C LYS A 31 1.84 2.42 20.16
N ILE A 32 1.63 3.33 21.11
CA ILE A 32 2.61 3.62 22.16
C ILE A 32 2.93 2.35 22.96
N ALA A 33 1.92 1.56 23.31
CA ALA A 33 2.11 0.30 24.03
C ALA A 33 2.92 -0.73 23.21
N GLU A 34 2.60 -0.90 21.93
CA GLU A 34 3.34 -1.79 21.01
C GLU A 34 4.82 -1.36 20.85
N GLU A 35 5.06 -0.06 20.68
CA GLU A 35 6.42 0.49 20.54
C GLU A 35 7.22 0.34 21.83
N LYS A 36 6.60 0.62 22.98
CA LYS A 36 7.23 0.42 24.29
C LYS A 36 7.58 -1.05 24.52
N ALA A 37 6.65 -1.97 24.30
CA ALA A 37 6.88 -3.40 24.45
C ALA A 37 8.03 -3.89 23.53
N ARG A 38 8.10 -3.37 22.30
CA ARG A 38 9.18 -3.67 21.36
C ARG A 38 10.53 -3.13 21.83
N VAL A 39 10.57 -1.91 22.38
CA VAL A 39 11.80 -1.35 22.96
C VAL A 39 12.24 -2.18 24.16
N ASP A 40 11.33 -2.43 25.11
CA ASP A 40 11.60 -3.22 26.32
C ASP A 40 12.17 -4.60 25.95
N HIS A 41 11.55 -5.32 25.01
CA HIS A 41 12.05 -6.60 24.49
C HIS A 41 13.46 -6.50 23.90
N ARG A 42 13.66 -5.56 22.96
CA ARG A 42 14.95 -5.40 22.27
C ARG A 42 16.08 -4.96 23.19
N THR A 43 15.76 -4.31 24.30
CA THR A 43 16.75 -3.96 25.34
C THR A 43 17.03 -5.11 26.32
N ALA A 44 16.14 -6.09 26.41
CA ALA A 44 16.26 -7.23 27.32
C ALA A 44 17.03 -8.42 26.72
N ILE A 45 17.04 -8.56 25.39
CA ILE A 45 17.76 -9.62 24.67
C ILE A 45 19.22 -9.26 24.41
N SER A 46 20.05 -10.27 24.13
CA SER A 46 21.44 -10.07 23.74
C SER A 46 21.57 -9.37 22.38
N LYS A 47 22.77 -8.82 22.09
CA LYS A 47 23.03 -8.17 20.79
C LYS A 47 22.95 -9.16 19.64
N GLU A 48 23.39 -10.39 19.88
CA GLU A 48 23.38 -11.49 18.91
C GLU A 48 21.94 -11.91 18.58
N GLU A 49 21.08 -12.04 19.59
CA GLU A 49 19.66 -12.33 19.40
C GLU A 49 18.95 -11.20 18.67
N LEU A 50 19.22 -9.94 19.05
CA LEU A 50 18.66 -8.78 18.37
C LEU A 50 19.07 -8.75 16.89
N ALA A 51 20.33 -9.05 16.58
CA ALA A 51 20.81 -9.09 15.20
C ALA A 51 20.10 -10.18 14.38
N GLU A 52 19.86 -11.35 14.97
CA GLU A 52 19.14 -12.44 14.30
C GLU A 52 17.66 -12.12 14.09
N GLU A 53 16.99 -11.51 15.07
CA GLU A 53 15.61 -11.02 14.89
C GLU A 53 15.51 -10.00 13.75
N LEU A 54 16.38 -8.99 13.73
CA LEU A 54 16.40 -7.96 12.68
C LEU A 54 16.72 -8.57 11.31
N ARG A 55 17.59 -9.59 11.26
CA ARG A 55 17.92 -10.31 10.02
C ARG A 55 16.71 -11.07 9.49
N LYS A 56 15.97 -11.77 10.34
CA LYS A 56 14.73 -12.50 9.97
C LYS A 56 13.67 -11.53 9.45
N ASP A 57 13.46 -10.41 10.15
CA ASP A 57 12.53 -9.35 9.74
C ASP A 57 12.89 -8.81 8.35
N ALA A 58 14.18 -8.48 8.13
CA ALA A 58 14.66 -8.03 6.83
C ALA A 58 14.48 -9.10 5.74
N TYR A 59 14.79 -10.36 6.03
CA TYR A 59 14.61 -11.45 5.06
C TYR A 59 13.14 -11.57 4.63
N ALA A 60 12.20 -11.60 5.57
CA ALA A 60 10.78 -11.68 5.28
C ALA A 60 10.28 -10.43 4.52
N ALA A 61 10.79 -9.23 4.85
CA ALA A 61 10.44 -8.00 4.14
C ALA A 61 10.86 -8.03 2.66
N PHE A 62 11.98 -8.68 2.32
CA PHE A 62 12.49 -8.74 0.95
C PHE A 62 12.23 -10.07 0.20
N ALA A 63 11.61 -11.06 0.83
CA ALA A 63 11.44 -12.40 0.25
C ALA A 63 10.63 -12.39 -1.06
N ALA A 64 9.67 -11.45 -1.20
CA ALA A 64 8.90 -11.26 -2.42
C ALA A 64 9.77 -10.91 -3.65
N TYR A 65 10.83 -10.11 -3.45
CA TYR A 65 11.79 -9.79 -4.53
C TYR A 65 12.60 -11.00 -5.00
N LYS A 66 12.63 -12.07 -4.18
CA LYS A 66 13.27 -13.35 -4.52
C LYS A 66 12.27 -14.40 -5.03
N GLY A 67 11.00 -14.01 -5.23
CA GLY A 67 9.93 -14.88 -5.72
C GLY A 67 9.10 -15.56 -4.64
N ASP A 68 9.39 -15.37 -3.34
CA ASP A 68 8.53 -15.88 -2.27
C ASP A 68 7.35 -14.94 -2.03
N MET A 69 6.29 -15.15 -2.82
CA MET A 69 5.06 -14.36 -2.77
C MET A 69 4.14 -14.72 -1.59
N ASP A 70 4.40 -15.83 -0.89
CA ASP A 70 3.58 -16.31 0.21
C ASP A 70 4.06 -15.75 1.56
N ASN A 71 5.37 -15.81 1.79
CA ASN A 71 6.01 -15.41 3.05
C ASN A 71 6.69 -14.04 2.96
N GLY A 72 6.71 -13.42 1.79
CA GLY A 72 7.27 -12.09 1.57
C GLY A 72 6.28 -10.95 1.78
N ALA A 73 6.80 -9.77 2.12
CA ALA A 73 6.04 -8.53 2.07
C ALA A 73 5.80 -8.09 0.62
N VAL A 74 4.58 -8.24 0.11
CA VAL A 74 4.19 -7.80 -1.24
C VAL A 74 3.40 -6.50 -1.14
N LEU A 75 4.03 -5.37 -1.46
CA LEU A 75 3.42 -4.03 -1.39
C LEU A 75 2.52 -3.80 -2.59
N LEU A 76 1.21 -3.72 -2.38
CA LEU A 76 0.23 -3.51 -3.46
C LEU A 76 -0.89 -2.56 -3.05
N GLY A 77 -1.19 -1.62 -3.94
CA GLY A 77 -2.37 -0.76 -3.87
C GLY A 77 -3.67 -1.54 -4.08
N GLN A 78 -4.80 -0.93 -3.74
CA GLN A 78 -6.12 -1.53 -3.99
C GLN A 78 -6.48 -1.57 -5.49
N SER A 79 -5.91 -0.66 -6.28
CA SER A 79 -6.09 -0.58 -7.73
C SER A 79 -5.41 -1.71 -8.52
N ILE A 80 -4.65 -2.60 -7.87
CA ILE A 80 -3.96 -3.70 -8.56
C ILE A 80 -4.91 -4.59 -9.38
N GLY A 81 -6.18 -4.71 -8.95
CA GLY A 81 -7.19 -5.47 -9.70
C GLY A 81 -7.60 -4.86 -11.04
N LEU A 82 -7.18 -3.62 -11.34
CA LEU A 82 -7.42 -2.96 -12.62
C LEU A 82 -6.33 -3.27 -13.66
N ILE A 83 -5.16 -3.77 -13.22
CA ILE A 83 -4.03 -4.06 -14.11
C ILE A 83 -4.26 -5.44 -14.73
N ASN A 84 -4.48 -5.50 -16.05
CA ASN A 84 -4.74 -6.73 -16.80
C ASN A 84 -3.63 -7.09 -17.80
N GLN A 85 -2.64 -6.22 -17.98
CA GLN A 85 -1.51 -6.41 -18.88
C GLN A 85 -0.27 -5.68 -18.36
N LEU A 86 0.89 -6.03 -18.90
CA LEU A 86 2.13 -5.32 -18.64
C LEU A 86 2.33 -4.25 -19.72
N GLU A 87 2.58 -3.02 -19.28
CA GLU A 87 2.81 -1.87 -20.15
C GLU A 87 4.17 -1.25 -19.83
N SER A 88 4.75 -0.56 -20.82
CA SER A 88 5.92 0.25 -20.54
C SER A 88 5.54 1.44 -19.67
N VAL A 89 6.50 1.98 -18.93
CA VAL A 89 6.27 3.19 -18.12
C VAL A 89 5.78 4.36 -18.98
N SER A 90 6.26 4.48 -20.21
CA SER A 90 5.84 5.52 -21.14
C SER A 90 4.37 5.40 -21.51
N ASP A 91 3.92 4.19 -21.86
CA ASP A 91 2.53 3.93 -22.26
C ASP A 91 1.55 4.21 -21.11
N ILE A 92 1.93 3.83 -19.88
CA ILE A 92 1.15 4.10 -18.68
C ILE A 92 0.97 5.61 -18.49
N ILE A 93 2.07 6.39 -18.57
CA ILE A 93 2.03 7.84 -18.39
C ILE A 93 1.16 8.49 -19.46
N GLU A 94 1.36 8.14 -20.73
CA GLU A 94 0.57 8.69 -21.83
C GLU A 94 -0.92 8.38 -21.69
N THR A 95 -1.26 7.16 -21.31
CA THR A 95 -2.65 6.75 -21.12
C THR A 95 -3.31 7.52 -19.99
N VAL A 96 -2.63 7.65 -18.84
CA VAL A 96 -3.14 8.42 -17.69
C VAL A 96 -3.38 9.88 -18.06
N ILE A 97 -2.45 10.51 -18.79
CA ILE A 97 -2.60 11.91 -19.21
C ILE A 97 -3.79 12.06 -20.18
N LYS A 98 -3.84 11.24 -21.24
CA LYS A 98 -4.91 11.29 -22.24
C LYS A 98 -6.29 11.04 -21.62
N ASP A 99 -6.39 10.10 -20.68
CA ASP A 99 -7.67 9.81 -20.03
C ASP A 99 -8.10 10.92 -19.06
N ALA A 100 -7.15 11.57 -18.38
CA ALA A 100 -7.43 12.76 -17.58
C ALA A 100 -7.92 13.94 -18.44
N GLU A 101 -7.29 14.21 -19.58
CA GLU A 101 -7.73 15.26 -20.52
C GLU A 101 -9.16 14.98 -21.04
N LYS A 102 -9.45 13.74 -21.44
CA LYS A 102 -10.80 13.34 -21.86
C LYS A 102 -11.82 13.55 -20.75
N ALA A 103 -11.50 13.17 -19.50
CA ALA A 103 -12.40 13.32 -18.37
C ALA A 103 -12.76 14.80 -18.12
N LEU A 104 -11.77 15.70 -18.14
CA LEU A 104 -12.00 17.15 -17.96
C LEU A 104 -12.82 17.76 -19.10
N ILE A 105 -12.57 17.37 -20.35
CA ILE A 105 -13.34 17.84 -21.51
C ILE A 105 -14.79 17.36 -21.42
N PHE A 106 -15.01 16.11 -21.01
CA PHE A 106 -16.33 15.53 -20.84
C PHE A 106 -17.13 16.24 -19.73
N GLU A 107 -16.50 16.50 -18.58
CA GLU A 107 -17.13 17.28 -17.49
C GLU A 107 -17.51 18.69 -17.94
N ASN A 108 -16.63 19.37 -18.69
CA ASN A 108 -16.93 20.68 -19.25
C ASN A 108 -18.14 20.60 -20.21
N LEU A 109 -18.18 19.64 -21.13
CA LEU A 109 -19.32 19.46 -22.05
C LEU A 109 -20.64 19.21 -21.30
N CYS A 110 -20.63 18.39 -20.25
CA CYS A 110 -21.83 18.17 -19.41
C CYS A 110 -22.28 19.43 -18.67
N SER A 111 -21.33 20.23 -18.15
CA SER A 111 -21.63 21.50 -17.48
C SER A 111 -22.28 22.51 -18.43
N TRP A 112 -21.73 22.66 -19.65
CA TRP A 112 -22.29 23.55 -20.67
C TRP A 112 -23.67 23.09 -21.17
N ALA A 113 -23.88 21.78 -21.32
CA ALA A 113 -25.19 21.22 -21.66
C ALA A 113 -26.24 21.52 -20.58
N PHE A 114 -25.87 21.40 -19.30
CA PHE A 114 -26.75 21.74 -18.18
C PHE A 114 -27.10 23.23 -18.15
N VAL A 115 -26.10 24.12 -18.32
CA VAL A 115 -26.32 25.57 -18.39
C VAL A 115 -27.26 25.93 -19.55
N MET A 116 -27.06 25.35 -20.74
CA MET A 116 -27.93 25.61 -21.90
C MET A 116 -29.36 25.08 -21.72
N LEU A 117 -29.56 23.97 -21.01
CA LEU A 117 -30.89 23.44 -20.68
C LEU A 117 -31.64 24.30 -19.62
N THR A 118 -30.91 24.95 -18.71
CA THR A 118 -31.51 25.83 -17.69
C THR A 118 -31.81 27.25 -18.15
N LEU A 119 -31.16 27.73 -19.23
CA LEU A 119 -31.37 29.08 -19.78
C LEU A 119 -32.56 29.18 -20.76
N HIS A 120 -33.27 28.09 -21.03
CA HIS A 120 -34.46 28.05 -21.90
C HIS A 120 -35.80 28.03 -21.12
N TRP A 121 -35.81 28.50 -19.87
CA TRP A 121 -37.02 28.76 -19.08
C TRP A 121 -37.06 30.21 -18.61
#